data_AF-A0AAV4I238-F1
#
_entry.id   AF-A0AAV4I238-F1
#
_cell.length_a   1.000
_cell.length_b   1.000
_cell.length_c   1.000
_cell.angle_alpha   90.00
_cell.angle_beta   90.00
_cell.angle_gamma   90.00
#
_symmetry.space_group_name_H-M   'P 1'
#
loop_
_entity.id
_entity.type
_entity.pdbx_description
1 polymer ?
#
loop_
_entity_poly.entity_id
_entity_poly.type
_entity_poly.pdbx_seq_one_letter_code
_entity_poly.pdbx_strand_id
1 'polypeptide(L)'
;MVIVKDVKQDVEDIGGQQEIQRQDIYVIQEELLCMTERIKVCEDSVEKLEGYSRLENLLLYGISENRGGNVAACKDAVLGLFSEIMPENVWSKRDIVRAHRVGAKQSSAQRPIIVRLHHDDKLAVLGKRRTLWGKGIGVANDLTYNQRRQLRELREQGQRGYFKNGQLVIEEIPTTPATYVDAAKQKPSPRSSPEAGRQEMETRQSVTRSTRSGATRDPGAAKGARGAPRVVVEVVVVVATAAVAVPAAASVIVVVVAVVVVVVVVIAVVVVVVVVVVVVVVVVVVVVVVGVLHTLILLTRKRKRIKMTNIVEKNCVEGVVLVVVVVVVVVVVVVVVVVVVVVVVVAAATDVAVVIWNLE
;
A
#
# COMPACT_ATOMS: atom_id res chain seq x y z
N MET A 1 33.20 -14.87 42.74
CA MET A 1 31.92 -15.56 42.44
C MET A 1 30.73 -14.60 42.33
N VAL A 2 30.68 -13.48 43.08
CA VAL A 2 29.61 -12.46 42.97
C VAL A 2 29.56 -11.82 41.58
N ILE A 3 30.69 -11.35 41.05
CA ILE A 3 30.80 -10.70 39.73
C ILE A 3 30.19 -11.53 38.59
N VAL A 4 30.31 -12.87 38.65
CA VAL A 4 29.80 -13.76 37.60
C VAL A 4 28.27 -13.87 37.62
N LYS A 5 27.65 -13.71 38.80
CA LYS A 5 26.18 -13.72 38.93
C LYS A 5 25.58 -12.42 38.39
N ASP A 6 26.21 -11.29 38.68
CA ASP A 6 25.75 -9.98 38.21
C ASP A 6 25.83 -9.89 36.67
N VAL A 7 26.94 -10.34 36.08
CA VAL A 7 27.08 -10.39 34.61
C VAL A 7 26.05 -11.30 33.95
N LYS A 8 25.69 -12.42 34.59
CA LYS A 8 24.66 -13.32 34.05
C LYS A 8 23.29 -12.65 34.04
N GLN A 9 22.93 -11.95 35.11
CA GLN A 9 21.68 -11.21 35.19
C GLN A 9 21.60 -10.10 34.13
N ASP A 10 22.68 -9.32 33.98
CA ASP A 10 22.74 -8.26 32.96
C ASP A 10 22.56 -8.80 31.54
N VAL A 11 23.14 -9.98 31.23
CA VAL A 11 22.99 -10.63 29.92
C VAL A 11 21.53 -11.06 29.67
N GLU A 12 20.86 -11.60 30.69
CA GLU A 12 19.45 -11.98 30.61
C GLU A 12 18.56 -10.74 30.42
N ASP A 13 18.82 -9.67 31.15
CA ASP A 13 18.08 -8.40 31.06
C ASP A 13 18.29 -7.72 29.69
N ILE A 14 19.52 -7.70 29.18
CA ILE A 14 19.84 -7.19 27.83
C ILE A 14 19.14 -8.04 26.76
N GLY A 15 19.12 -9.37 26.91
CA GLY A 15 18.42 -10.27 26.01
C GLY A 15 16.92 -9.98 25.96
N GLY A 16 16.30 -9.79 27.13
CA GLY A 16 14.89 -9.38 27.22
C GLY A 16 14.61 -8.03 26.55
N GLN A 17 15.49 -7.04 26.76
CA GLN A 17 15.37 -5.73 26.10
C GLN A 17 15.50 -5.82 24.58
N GLN A 18 16.40 -6.64 24.06
CA GLN A 18 16.56 -6.84 22.62
C GLN A 18 15.32 -7.45 21.97
N GLU A 19 14.65 -8.39 22.65
CA GLU A 19 13.43 -9.00 22.14
C GLU A 19 12.27 -8.00 22.10
N ILE A 20 12.11 -7.19 23.16
CA ILE A 20 11.11 -6.11 23.18
C ILE A 20 11.37 -5.11 22.04
N GLN A 21 12.61 -4.68 21.86
CA GLN A 21 12.97 -3.76 20.77
C GLN A 21 12.69 -4.36 19.39
N ARG A 22 12.92 -5.67 19.19
CA ARG A 22 12.59 -6.36 17.93
C ARG A 22 11.09 -6.35 17.66
N GLN A 23 10.27 -6.58 18.70
CA GLN A 23 8.83 -6.51 18.59
C GLN A 23 8.36 -5.09 18.26
N ASP A 24 8.91 -4.08 18.91
CA ASP A 24 8.60 -2.67 18.62
C ASP A 24 8.96 -2.30 17.17
N ILE A 25 10.11 -2.74 16.68
CA ILE A 25 10.52 -2.53 15.28
C ILE A 25 9.49 -3.13 14.33
N TYR A 26 8.99 -4.32 14.62
CA TYR A 26 7.99 -4.98 13.78
C TYR A 26 6.67 -4.20 13.75
N VAL A 27 6.16 -3.79 14.92
CA VAL A 27 4.94 -2.98 15.02
C VAL A 27 5.08 -1.66 14.26
N ILE A 28 6.21 -0.96 14.43
CA ILE A 28 6.48 0.30 13.72
C ILE A 28 6.52 0.08 12.21
N GLN A 29 7.08 -1.03 11.73
CA GLN A 29 7.10 -1.35 10.30
C GLN A 29 5.69 -1.55 9.74
N GLU A 30 4.82 -2.26 10.46
CA GLU A 30 3.42 -2.43 10.05
C GLU A 30 2.66 -1.10 10.03
N GLU A 31 2.87 -0.25 11.03
CA GLU A 31 2.28 1.08 11.08
C GLU A 31 2.74 1.96 9.91
N LEU A 32 4.03 1.94 9.57
CA LEU A 32 4.58 2.68 8.43
C LEU A 32 3.96 2.23 7.10
N LEU A 33 3.75 0.94 6.91
CA LEU A 33 3.07 0.40 5.73
C LEU A 33 1.62 0.89 5.66
N CYS A 34 0.89 0.82 6.78
CA CYS A 34 -0.48 1.30 6.87
C CYS A 34 -0.58 2.81 6.59
N MET A 35 0.30 3.62 7.18
CA MET A 35 0.35 5.06 6.95
C MET A 35 0.67 5.40 5.49
N THR A 36 1.61 4.67 4.87
CA THR A 36 1.96 4.85 3.46
C THR A 36 0.76 4.58 2.54
N GLU A 37 -0.01 3.54 2.81
CA GLU A 37 -1.24 3.26 2.05
C GLU A 37 -2.28 4.37 2.21
N ARG A 38 -2.47 4.88 3.43
CA ARG A 38 -3.38 5.99 3.71
C ARG A 38 -2.97 7.28 2.99
N ILE A 39 -1.67 7.62 3.01
CA ILE A 39 -1.13 8.77 2.29
C ILE A 39 -1.45 8.65 0.80
N LYS A 40 -1.19 7.48 0.21
CA LYS A 40 -1.48 7.22 -1.20
C LYS A 40 -2.96 7.40 -1.55
N VAL A 41 -3.87 6.90 -0.73
CA VAL A 41 -5.32 7.09 -0.92
C VAL A 41 -5.69 8.58 -0.86
N CYS A 42 -5.12 9.33 0.07
CA CYS A 42 -5.31 10.78 0.17
C CYS A 42 -4.78 11.52 -1.05
N GLU A 43 -3.56 11.20 -1.51
CA GLU A 43 -2.95 11.79 -2.71
C GLU A 43 -3.79 11.53 -3.97
N ASP A 44 -4.25 10.28 -4.17
CA ASP A 44 -5.14 9.91 -5.27
C ASP A 44 -6.46 10.69 -5.22
N SER A 45 -7.01 10.91 -4.02
CA SER A 45 -8.23 11.70 -3.83
C SER A 45 -8.01 13.18 -4.13
N VAL A 46 -6.89 13.77 -3.68
CA VAL A 46 -6.51 15.15 -3.99
C VAL A 46 -6.32 15.33 -5.49
N GLU A 47 -5.59 14.43 -6.15
CA GLU A 47 -5.38 14.45 -7.59
C GLU A 47 -6.70 14.40 -8.37
N LYS A 48 -7.63 13.53 -7.95
CA LYS A 48 -8.96 13.43 -8.57
C LYS A 48 -9.76 14.73 -8.42
N LEU A 49 -9.80 15.31 -7.22
CA LEU A 49 -10.52 16.57 -6.96
C LEU A 49 -9.88 17.75 -7.70
N GLU A 50 -8.56 17.82 -7.75
CA GLU A 50 -7.84 18.81 -8.56
C GLU A 50 -8.17 18.65 -10.04
N GLY A 51 -8.16 17.42 -10.55
CA GLY A 51 -8.51 17.12 -11.94
C GLY A 51 -9.90 17.64 -12.32
N TYR A 52 -10.90 17.42 -11.45
CA TYR A 52 -12.25 17.98 -11.67
C TYR A 52 -12.27 19.51 -11.61
N SER A 53 -11.58 20.12 -10.64
CA SER A 53 -11.51 21.58 -10.50
C SER A 53 -10.86 22.25 -11.71
N ARG A 54 -9.88 21.61 -12.35
CA ARG A 54 -9.16 22.11 -13.54
C ARG A 54 -9.81 21.72 -14.87
N LEU A 55 -10.85 20.88 -14.87
CA LEU A 55 -11.46 20.36 -16.09
C LEU A 55 -12.01 21.46 -17.01
N GLU A 56 -12.45 22.57 -16.42
CA GLU A 56 -12.98 23.77 -17.09
C GLU A 56 -11.92 24.85 -17.35
N ASN A 57 -10.68 24.63 -16.88
CA ASN A 57 -9.60 25.60 -17.00
C ASN A 57 -8.86 25.41 -18.33
N LEU A 58 -8.45 26.54 -18.90
CA LEU A 58 -7.66 26.63 -20.12
C LEU A 58 -6.51 27.63 -19.91
N LEU A 59 -5.33 27.30 -20.42
CA LEU A 59 -4.15 28.16 -20.39
C LEU A 59 -3.94 28.79 -21.77
N LEU A 60 -3.85 30.12 -21.79
CA LEU A 60 -3.59 30.93 -22.97
C LEU A 60 -2.21 31.59 -22.86
N TYR A 61 -1.39 31.46 -23.90
CA TYR A 61 -0.04 32.01 -24.01
C TYR A 61 0.03 33.05 -25.13
N GLY A 62 0.99 33.98 -25.06
CA GLY A 62 1.21 34.97 -26.13
C GLY A 62 0.29 36.19 -26.10
N ILE A 63 -0.52 36.36 -25.05
CA ILE A 63 -1.36 37.55 -24.88
C ILE A 63 -0.53 38.65 -24.21
N SER A 64 -0.47 39.84 -24.80
CA SER A 64 0.26 40.99 -24.24
C SER A 64 -0.24 41.38 -22.84
N GLU A 65 0.70 41.70 -21.93
CA GLU A 65 0.37 42.14 -20.56
C GLU A 65 0.12 43.65 -20.53
N ASN A 66 -1.08 44.05 -20.10
CA ASN A 66 -1.36 45.45 -19.79
C ASN A 66 -0.76 45.82 -18.42
N ARG A 67 -0.18 47.02 -18.29
CA ARG A 67 0.49 47.48 -17.06
C ARG A 67 -0.40 47.44 -15.81
N GLY A 68 -1.72 47.48 -15.97
CA GLY A 68 -2.70 47.55 -14.88
C GLY A 68 -3.07 46.22 -14.20
N GLY A 69 -2.63 45.06 -14.68
CA GLY A 69 -2.78 43.75 -13.99
C GLY A 69 -4.20 43.32 -13.56
N ASN A 70 -5.23 44.08 -13.89
CA ASN A 70 -6.57 43.91 -13.35
C ASN A 70 -7.24 42.66 -13.95
N VAL A 71 -8.01 41.95 -13.12
CA VAL A 71 -8.79 40.77 -13.51
C VAL A 71 -9.77 41.13 -14.63
N ALA A 72 -10.39 42.32 -14.56
CA ALA A 72 -11.29 42.82 -15.61
C ALA A 72 -10.59 42.95 -16.97
N ALA A 73 -9.37 43.52 -16.99
CA ALA A 73 -8.58 43.67 -18.20
C ALA A 73 -8.19 42.31 -18.81
N CYS A 74 -7.96 41.28 -17.98
CA CYS A 74 -7.72 39.92 -18.47
C CYS A 74 -8.97 39.34 -19.14
N LYS A 75 -10.17 39.55 -18.56
CA LYS A 75 -11.42 39.11 -19.17
C LYS A 75 -11.66 39.81 -20.51
N ASP A 76 -11.47 41.12 -20.57
CA ASP A 76 -11.67 41.89 -21.80
C ASP A 76 -10.71 41.47 -22.92
N ALA A 77 -9.44 41.22 -22.58
CA ALA A 77 -8.45 40.73 -23.54
C ALA A 77 -8.82 39.34 -24.11
N VAL A 78 -9.30 38.43 -23.25
CA VAL A 78 -9.75 37.09 -23.69
C VAL A 78 -11.03 37.19 -24.53
N LEU A 79 -11.96 38.06 -24.16
CA LEU A 79 -13.21 38.29 -24.91
C LEU A 79 -12.93 38.81 -26.32
N GLY A 80 -12.04 39.80 -26.46
CA GLY A 80 -11.63 40.35 -27.75
C GLY A 80 -11.00 39.28 -28.64
N LEU A 81 -10.08 38.49 -28.06
CA LEU A 81 -9.44 37.37 -28.75
C LEU A 81 -10.45 36.32 -29.23
N PHE A 82 -11.41 35.93 -28.39
CA PHE A 82 -12.41 34.91 -28.75
C PHE A 82 -13.37 35.41 -29.81
N SER A 83 -13.82 36.66 -29.72
CA SER A 83 -14.69 37.29 -30.73
C SER A 83 -14.01 37.42 -32.09
N GLU A 84 -12.69 37.65 -32.10
CA GLU A 84 -11.91 37.74 -33.34
C GLU A 84 -11.67 36.38 -34.01
N ILE A 85 -11.62 35.28 -33.24
CA ILE A 85 -11.25 33.95 -33.76
C ILE A 85 -12.48 33.09 -34.05
N MET A 86 -13.56 33.30 -33.30
CA MET A 86 -14.81 32.57 -33.42
C MET A 86 -15.98 33.56 -33.50
N PRO A 87 -16.08 34.34 -34.59
CA PRO A 87 -17.15 35.32 -34.77
C PRO A 87 -18.55 34.67 -34.83
N GLU A 88 -18.63 33.37 -35.12
CA GLU A 88 -19.86 32.58 -35.06
C GLU A 88 -20.47 32.49 -33.65
N ASN A 89 -19.65 32.65 -32.60
CA ASN A 89 -20.07 32.57 -31.22
C ASN A 89 -20.17 33.98 -30.63
N VAL A 90 -21.34 34.33 -30.09
CA VAL A 90 -21.54 35.61 -29.40
C VAL A 90 -20.97 35.48 -27.98
N TRP A 91 -19.68 35.80 -27.82
CA TRP A 91 -19.01 35.77 -26.52
C TRP A 91 -19.42 36.96 -25.66
N SER A 92 -19.77 36.69 -24.40
CA SER A 92 -20.09 37.67 -23.39
C SER A 92 -19.16 37.53 -22.17
N LYS A 93 -19.11 38.56 -21.32
CA LYS A 93 -18.35 38.52 -20.07
C LYS A 93 -18.85 37.44 -19.08
N ARG A 94 -20.08 36.94 -19.27
CA ARG A 94 -20.71 35.93 -18.40
C ARG A 94 -20.20 34.52 -18.71
N ASP A 95 -19.84 34.26 -19.96
CA ASP A 95 -19.30 32.96 -20.41
C ASP A 95 -17.90 32.72 -19.83
N ILE A 96 -17.20 33.80 -19.48
CA ILE A 96 -15.91 33.77 -18.79
C ILE A 96 -16.13 33.87 -17.28
N VAL A 97 -16.15 32.72 -16.60
CA VAL A 97 -16.28 32.63 -15.13
C VAL A 97 -15.15 33.41 -14.46
N ARG A 98 -13.90 33.11 -14.81
CA ARG A 98 -12.70 33.76 -14.24
C ARG A 98 -11.57 33.80 -15.27
N ALA A 99 -10.81 34.89 -15.28
CA ALA A 99 -9.58 35.00 -16.07
C ALA A 99 -8.51 35.76 -15.27
N HIS A 100 -7.31 35.21 -15.15
CA HIS A 100 -6.19 35.89 -14.48
C HIS A 100 -4.84 35.35 -14.97
N ARG A 101 -3.78 36.15 -14.81
CA ARG A 101 -2.40 35.72 -15.13
C ARG A 101 -1.88 34.76 -14.04
N VAL A 102 -1.09 33.77 -14.47
CA VAL A 102 -0.44 32.81 -13.57
C VAL A 102 1.06 33.09 -13.50
N GLY A 103 1.60 33.09 -12.27
CA GLY A 103 3.02 33.27 -12.00
C GLY A 103 3.44 34.71 -11.69
N ALA A 104 4.69 34.83 -11.22
CA ALA A 104 5.33 36.11 -10.93
C ALA A 104 5.60 36.89 -12.22
N LYS A 105 5.40 38.21 -12.19
CA LYS A 105 5.62 39.08 -13.34
C LYS A 105 7.10 39.09 -13.71
N GLN A 106 7.40 38.82 -14.98
CA GLN A 106 8.75 38.89 -15.54
C GLN A 106 8.80 40.04 -16.56
N SER A 107 9.95 40.71 -16.67
CA SER A 107 10.14 41.82 -17.61
C SER A 107 10.25 41.34 -19.07
N SER A 108 10.73 40.12 -19.28
CA SER A 108 11.09 39.59 -20.61
C SER A 108 10.05 38.64 -21.21
N ALA A 109 9.10 38.13 -20.41
CA ALA A 109 8.16 37.10 -20.82
C ALA A 109 6.73 37.42 -20.39
N GLN A 110 5.79 37.18 -21.30
CA GLN A 110 4.36 37.29 -21.02
C GLN A 110 3.89 36.08 -20.22
N ARG A 111 3.26 36.30 -19.06
CA ARG A 111 2.71 35.20 -18.25
C ARG A 111 1.50 34.58 -18.93
N PRO A 112 1.23 33.28 -18.78
CA PRO A 112 0.00 32.70 -19.28
C PRO A 112 -1.23 33.28 -18.55
N ILE A 113 -2.37 33.38 -19.24
CA ILE A 113 -3.68 33.59 -18.64
C ILE A 113 -4.30 32.22 -18.40
N ILE A 114 -4.73 31.95 -17.17
CA ILE A 114 -5.68 30.87 -16.90
C ILE A 114 -7.09 31.42 -16.96
N VAL A 115 -7.91 30.80 -17.81
CA VAL A 115 -9.32 31.13 -17.98
C VAL A 115 -10.17 29.93 -17.61
N ARG A 116 -11.25 30.16 -16.86
CA ARG A 116 -12.28 29.16 -16.57
C ARG A 116 -13.51 29.47 -17.41
N LEU A 117 -13.94 28.48 -18.18
CA LEU A 117 -15.07 28.52 -19.12
C LEU A 117 -16.03 27.38 -18.81
N HIS A 118 -17.23 27.40 -19.41
CA HIS A 118 -18.04 26.19 -19.46
C HIS A 118 -17.34 25.10 -20.31
N HIS A 119 -17.67 23.84 -20.05
CA HIS A 119 -16.99 22.71 -20.68
C HIS A 119 -17.09 22.74 -22.21
N ASP A 120 -18.27 23.03 -22.75
CA ASP A 120 -18.52 23.05 -24.19
C ASP A 120 -17.75 24.19 -24.88
N ASP A 121 -17.74 25.38 -24.27
CA ASP A 121 -16.96 26.54 -24.73
C ASP A 121 -15.47 26.24 -24.76
N LYS A 122 -14.96 25.57 -23.72
CA LYS A 122 -13.57 25.12 -23.66
C LYS A 122 -13.26 24.17 -24.83
N LEU A 123 -14.13 23.21 -25.13
CA LEU A 123 -13.94 22.29 -26.25
C LEU A 123 -13.96 23.02 -27.60
N ALA A 124 -14.85 24.01 -27.78
CA ALA A 124 -14.90 24.86 -28.97
C ALA A 124 -13.57 25.62 -29.18
N VAL A 125 -13.04 26.25 -28.13
CA VAL A 125 -11.74 26.95 -28.18
C VAL A 125 -10.60 25.97 -28.50
N LEU A 126 -10.59 24.80 -27.87
CA LEU A 126 -9.58 23.76 -28.12
C LEU A 126 -9.64 23.23 -29.56
N GLY A 127 -10.81 23.16 -30.18
CA GLY A 127 -11.00 22.79 -31.59
C GLY A 127 -10.33 23.77 -32.56
N LYS A 128 -10.23 25.06 -32.19
CA LYS A 128 -9.61 26.12 -33.01
C LYS A 128 -8.12 26.33 -32.70
N ARG A 129 -7.46 25.41 -31.99
CA ARG A 129 -6.05 25.54 -31.54
C ARG A 129 -5.07 25.88 -32.66
N ARG A 130 -5.24 25.30 -33.87
CA ARG A 130 -4.35 25.58 -35.02
C ARG A 130 -4.47 27.03 -35.51
N THR A 131 -5.69 27.57 -35.56
CA THR A 131 -5.96 28.97 -35.93
C THR A 131 -5.37 29.94 -34.92
N LEU A 132 -5.55 29.65 -33.62
CA LEU A 132 -4.92 30.40 -32.52
C LEU A 132 -3.40 30.43 -32.63
N TRP A 133 -2.80 29.27 -32.91
CA TRP A 133 -1.35 29.15 -33.09
C TRP A 133 -0.83 30.00 -34.26
N GLY A 134 -1.59 30.06 -35.37
CA GLY A 134 -1.27 30.93 -36.51
C GLY A 134 -1.22 32.42 -36.17
N LYS A 135 -1.94 32.85 -35.13
CA LYS A 135 -1.90 34.22 -34.58
C LYS A 135 -0.85 34.41 -33.47
N GLY A 136 -0.01 33.41 -33.21
CA GLY A 136 0.99 33.44 -32.14
C GLY A 136 0.42 33.18 -30.74
N ILE A 137 -0.84 32.72 -30.64
CA ILE A 137 -1.49 32.42 -29.36
C ILE A 137 -1.45 30.92 -29.09
N GLY A 138 -0.74 30.53 -28.04
CA GLY A 138 -0.69 29.14 -27.59
C GLY A 138 -1.90 28.81 -26.70
N VAL A 139 -2.50 27.63 -26.88
CA VAL A 139 -3.62 27.17 -26.06
C VAL A 139 -3.39 25.74 -25.55
N ALA A 140 -3.47 25.56 -24.23
CA ALA A 140 -3.26 24.27 -23.57
C ALA A 140 -4.29 24.01 -22.46
N ASN A 141 -4.48 22.74 -22.10
CA ASN A 141 -5.23 22.37 -20.91
C ASN A 141 -4.43 22.73 -19.65
N ASP A 142 -5.12 23.17 -18.59
CA ASP A 142 -4.52 23.27 -17.26
C ASP A 142 -4.44 21.88 -16.62
N LEU A 143 -3.26 21.28 -16.69
CA LEU A 143 -3.00 19.95 -16.14
C LEU A 143 -2.65 20.02 -14.65
N THR A 144 -2.85 18.93 -13.92
CA THR A 144 -2.39 18.79 -12.53
C THR A 144 -0.86 18.69 -12.46
N TYR A 145 -0.30 18.72 -11.25
CA TYR A 145 1.13 18.53 -11.05
C TYR A 145 1.59 17.15 -11.54
N ASN A 146 0.89 16.08 -11.15
CA ASN A 146 1.24 14.71 -11.51
C ASN A 146 1.14 14.47 -13.02
N GLN A 147 0.11 14.99 -13.68
CA GLN A 147 -0.02 14.91 -15.13
C GLN A 147 1.14 15.62 -15.84
N ARG A 148 1.54 16.82 -15.39
CA ARG A 148 2.72 17.52 -15.95
C ARG A 148 4.00 16.74 -15.74
N ARG A 149 4.17 16.10 -14.57
CA ARG A 149 5.32 15.25 -14.27
C ARG A 149 5.38 14.05 -15.21
N GLN A 150 4.27 13.33 -15.40
CA GLN A 150 4.18 12.19 -16.32
C GLN A 150 4.49 12.59 -17.78
N LEU A 151 3.99 13.74 -18.25
CA LEU A 151 4.35 14.24 -19.58
C LEU A 151 5.83 14.64 -19.71
N ARG A 152 6.48 15.03 -18.62
CA ARG A 152 7.92 15.32 -18.61
C ARG A 152 8.72 14.02 -18.71
N GLU A 153 8.38 13.03 -17.89
CA GLU A 153 9.00 11.69 -17.90
C GLU A 153 8.89 11.03 -19.28
N LEU A 154 7.72 11.13 -19.94
CA LEU A 154 7.56 10.62 -21.31
C LEU A 154 8.48 11.31 -22.32
N ARG A 155 8.68 12.64 -22.21
CA ARG A 155 9.57 13.37 -23.11
C ARG A 155 11.02 13.00 -22.90
N GLU A 156 11.43 12.76 -21.65
CA GLU A 156 12.77 12.27 -21.30
C GLU A 156 13.01 10.86 -21.89
N GLN A 157 11.96 10.05 -22.00
CA GLN A 157 11.97 8.75 -22.68
C GLN A 157 11.89 8.84 -24.21
N GLY A 158 11.87 10.06 -24.79
CA GLY A 158 11.74 10.26 -26.24
C GLY A 158 10.34 9.98 -26.79
N GLN A 159 9.34 9.78 -25.93
CA GLN A 159 7.95 9.55 -26.31
C GLN A 159 7.15 10.86 -26.31
N ARG A 160 6.04 10.86 -27.05
CA ARG A 160 5.06 11.95 -27.01
C ARG A 160 3.78 11.44 -26.36
N GLY A 161 3.19 12.27 -25.51
CA GLY A 161 1.91 11.96 -24.90
C GLY A 161 1.13 13.21 -24.57
N TYR A 162 -0.18 13.04 -24.38
CA TYR A 162 -1.09 14.08 -23.96
C TYR A 162 -2.21 13.50 -23.10
N PHE A 163 -2.84 14.35 -22.29
CA PHE A 163 -4.02 13.95 -21.53
C PHE A 163 -5.30 14.25 -22.29
N LYS A 164 -6.16 13.23 -22.43
CA LYS A 164 -7.52 13.34 -22.95
C LYS A 164 -8.48 12.76 -21.92
N ASN A 165 -9.42 13.58 -21.43
CA ASN A 165 -10.42 13.17 -20.43
C ASN A 165 -9.79 12.52 -19.17
N GLY A 166 -8.65 13.06 -18.72
CA GLY A 166 -7.92 12.53 -17.56
C GLY A 166 -7.11 11.27 -17.82
N GLN A 167 -7.13 10.72 -19.05
CA GLN A 167 -6.33 9.57 -19.44
C GLN A 167 -5.10 10.01 -20.23
N LEU A 168 -3.95 9.42 -19.91
CA LEU A 168 -2.71 9.62 -20.65
C LEU A 168 -2.76 8.80 -21.95
N VAL A 169 -2.71 9.50 -23.08
CA VAL A 169 -2.59 8.90 -24.41
C VAL A 169 -1.16 9.10 -24.87
N ILE A 170 -0.45 8.00 -25.12
CA ILE A 170 0.89 8.02 -25.68
C ILE A 170 0.74 7.89 -27.20
N GLU A 171 1.30 8.85 -27.93
CA GLU A 171 1.39 8.78 -29.38
C GLU A 171 2.75 8.17 -29.73
N GLU A 172 2.70 7.05 -30.43
CA GLU A 172 3.88 6.56 -31.14
C GLU A 172 4.26 7.65 -32.12
N ILE A 173 5.46 8.22 -31.95
CA ILE A 173 6.02 9.11 -32.96
C ILE A 173 6.15 8.22 -34.18
N PRO A 174 5.42 8.48 -35.29
CA PRO A 174 5.63 7.70 -36.48
C PRO A 174 7.11 7.83 -36.81
N THR A 175 7.82 6.71 -36.77
CA THR A 175 9.17 6.58 -37.28
C THR A 175 9.07 6.78 -38.78
N THR A 176 8.83 8.03 -39.19
CA THR A 176 9.12 8.43 -40.56
C THR A 176 10.58 8.06 -40.76
N PRO A 177 10.89 7.19 -41.74
CA PRO A 177 12.27 6.86 -42.05
C PRO A 177 13.05 8.17 -42.21
N ALA A 178 14.30 8.17 -41.77
CA ALA A 178 15.13 9.32 -41.43
C ALA A 178 15.43 10.36 -42.55
N THR A 179 14.51 10.59 -43.50
CA THR A 179 14.64 11.54 -44.62
C THR A 179 14.19 12.96 -44.30
N TYR A 180 13.81 13.29 -43.05
CA TYR A 180 13.42 14.66 -42.67
C TYR A 180 14.26 15.26 -41.53
N VAL A 181 15.53 14.85 -41.40
CA VAL A 181 16.42 15.33 -40.32
C VAL A 181 17.08 16.68 -40.65
N ASP A 182 17.06 17.14 -41.90
CA ASP A 182 17.81 18.36 -42.28
C ASP A 182 17.04 19.67 -42.18
N ALA A 183 15.71 19.66 -42.15
CA ALA A 183 14.92 20.91 -42.03
C ALA A 183 14.75 21.40 -40.58
N ALA A 184 14.94 20.55 -39.57
CA ALA A 184 14.72 20.90 -38.16
C ALA A 184 15.95 21.52 -37.46
N LYS A 185 17.12 21.53 -38.10
CA LYS A 185 18.34 22.18 -37.58
C LYS A 185 18.36 23.71 -37.73
N GLN A 186 17.35 24.32 -38.35
CA GLN A 186 17.20 25.78 -38.40
C GLN A 186 16.13 26.32 -37.42
N LYS A 187 15.85 25.62 -36.32
CA LYS A 187 15.19 26.28 -35.19
C LYS A 187 16.22 27.19 -34.50
N PRO A 188 15.93 28.50 -34.31
CA PRO A 188 16.79 29.36 -33.50
C PRO A 188 16.93 28.72 -32.12
N SER A 189 18.19 28.62 -31.70
CA SER A 189 18.63 28.02 -30.45
C SER A 189 17.72 28.42 -29.28
N PRO A 190 17.33 27.48 -28.40
CA PRO A 190 16.68 27.83 -27.15
C PRO A 190 17.62 28.75 -26.39
N ARG A 191 17.14 29.97 -26.16
CA ARG A 191 17.74 31.00 -25.32
C ARG A 191 18.35 30.31 -24.10
N SER A 192 19.67 30.36 -24.01
CA SER A 192 20.44 29.91 -22.85
C SER A 192 19.77 30.46 -21.60
N SER A 193 19.24 29.56 -20.77
CA SER A 193 18.90 29.92 -19.40
C SER A 193 20.20 30.31 -18.72
N PRO A 194 20.28 31.46 -18.03
CA PRO A 194 21.46 31.80 -17.24
C PRO A 194 21.47 30.89 -16.02
N GLU A 195 22.07 29.71 -16.19
CA GLU A 195 22.45 28.79 -15.14
C GLU A 195 23.83 29.24 -14.63
N ALA A 196 23.86 30.42 -14.00
CA ALA A 196 25.03 30.97 -13.34
C ALA A 196 24.57 31.67 -12.06
N GLY A 197 24.89 31.08 -10.91
CA GLY A 197 24.71 31.70 -9.59
C GLY A 197 23.76 30.98 -8.64
N ARG A 198 24.01 29.69 -8.38
CA ARG A 198 23.43 29.02 -7.20
C ARG A 198 24.41 27.99 -6.60
N GLN A 199 25.65 28.43 -6.39
CA GLN A 199 26.57 27.86 -5.41
C GLN A 199 27.11 29.03 -4.59
N GLU A 200 27.30 28.83 -3.29
CA GLU A 200 27.63 29.82 -2.24
C GLU A 200 26.45 30.62 -1.64
N MET A 201 25.62 29.95 -0.84
CA MET A 201 25.18 30.52 0.45
C MET A 201 24.75 29.41 1.41
N GLU A 202 25.69 28.56 1.79
CA GLU A 202 25.51 27.58 2.88
C GLU A 202 26.67 27.70 3.85
N THR A 203 26.88 28.90 4.39
CA THR A 203 27.65 29.10 5.62
C THR A 203 27.16 30.37 6.29
N ARG A 204 26.70 30.24 7.55
CA ARG A 204 26.19 31.27 8.50
C ARG A 204 24.67 31.30 8.69
N GLN A 205 24.16 30.32 9.43
CA GLN A 205 23.18 30.61 10.49
C GLN A 205 23.60 29.87 11.78
N SER A 206 24.54 30.50 12.46
CA SER A 206 24.79 30.28 13.88
C SER A 206 23.65 30.92 14.70
N VAL A 207 23.08 30.13 15.59
CA VAL A 207 22.68 30.52 16.96
C VAL A 207 21.67 31.68 17.08
N THR A 208 20.42 31.34 17.41
CA THR A 208 19.80 31.87 18.64
C THR A 208 18.85 30.83 19.23
N ARG A 209 19.37 30.18 20.26
CA ARG A 209 18.69 29.31 21.21
C ARG A 209 17.74 30.19 22.04
N SER A 210 16.45 30.19 21.72
CA SER A 210 15.42 30.76 22.60
C SER A 210 14.82 29.65 23.44
N THR A 211 15.38 29.49 24.63
CA THR A 211 14.74 28.82 25.76
C THR A 211 13.52 29.63 26.17
N ARG A 212 12.31 29.10 26.00
CA ARG A 212 11.14 29.58 26.73
C ARG A 212 10.62 28.49 27.65
N SER A 213 10.92 28.72 28.92
CA SER A 213 10.36 28.13 30.11
C SER A 213 8.83 28.23 30.11
N GLY A 214 8.18 27.12 30.42
CA GLY A 214 6.76 27.03 30.74
C GLY A 214 6.59 26.05 31.89
N ALA A 215 6.93 26.51 33.09
CA ALA A 215 6.71 25.78 34.34
C ALA A 215 5.28 25.99 34.84
N THR A 216 4.55 24.90 35.03
CA THR A 216 3.45 24.74 36.01
C THR A 216 3.55 23.27 36.44
N ARG A 217 4.21 22.93 37.55
CA ARG A 217 3.68 22.88 38.92
C ARG A 217 2.20 22.49 38.96
N ASP A 218 1.96 21.22 39.29
CA ASP A 218 1.07 20.93 40.42
C ASP A 218 1.50 19.62 41.14
N PRO A 219 1.65 19.63 42.48
CA PRO A 219 1.93 18.46 43.30
C PRO A 219 0.70 18.01 44.11
N GLY A 220 0.57 16.71 44.35
CA GLY A 220 -0.39 16.17 45.33
C GLY A 220 -0.60 14.68 45.12
N ALA A 221 0.16 13.80 45.76
CA ALA A 221 -0.06 13.36 47.14
C ALA A 221 -1.45 12.71 47.34
N ALA A 222 -1.51 11.38 47.49
CA ALA A 222 -1.51 10.76 48.82
C ALA A 222 -2.09 9.33 48.82
N LYS A 223 -1.32 8.45 49.46
CA LYS A 223 -1.73 7.50 50.53
C LYS A 223 -2.66 6.32 50.20
N GLY A 224 -2.11 5.17 50.57
CA GLY A 224 -2.77 4.13 51.38
C GLY A 224 -3.31 2.96 50.56
N ALA A 225 -3.20 1.71 50.98
CA ALA A 225 -2.86 1.16 52.27
C ALA A 225 -2.59 -0.35 52.14
N ARG A 226 -1.79 -0.90 53.06
CA ARG A 226 -2.01 -2.16 53.83
C ARG A 226 -2.50 -3.37 53.01
N GLY A 227 -1.72 -4.43 52.78
CA GLY A 227 -1.12 -5.26 53.82
C GLY A 227 -2.03 -6.45 54.13
N ALA A 228 -1.61 -7.68 53.79
CA ALA A 228 -2.09 -8.93 54.39
C ALA A 228 -1.21 -10.12 53.93
N PRO A 229 -1.16 -11.23 54.71
CA PRO A 229 0.05 -12.02 54.89
C PRO A 229 0.09 -13.35 54.12
N ARG A 230 1.27 -13.96 54.20
CA ARG A 230 1.63 -15.34 53.86
C ARG A 230 0.60 -16.36 54.38
N VAL A 231 0.24 -17.32 53.52
CA VAL A 231 -0.14 -18.67 53.94
C VAL A 231 0.75 -19.63 53.17
N VAL A 232 1.78 -20.14 53.85
CA VAL A 232 2.55 -21.30 53.43
C VAL A 232 1.75 -22.50 53.92
N VAL A 233 1.09 -23.22 53.00
CA VAL A 233 0.48 -24.52 53.32
C VAL A 233 1.55 -25.57 53.09
N GLU A 234 2.23 -25.97 54.16
CA GLU A 234 2.92 -27.26 54.20
C GLU A 234 1.84 -28.35 54.13
N VAL A 235 1.71 -28.97 52.97
CA VAL A 235 0.99 -30.25 52.85
C VAL A 235 1.96 -31.34 53.27
N VAL A 236 1.93 -31.68 54.56
CA VAL A 236 2.54 -32.91 55.08
C VAL A 236 1.71 -34.08 54.56
N VAL A 237 2.16 -34.69 53.46
CA VAL A 237 1.64 -35.98 53.02
C VAL A 237 2.22 -37.04 53.94
N VAL A 238 1.46 -37.41 54.98
CA VAL A 238 1.70 -38.64 55.73
C VAL A 238 1.30 -39.80 54.84
N VAL A 239 2.28 -40.37 54.12
CA VAL A 239 2.13 -41.68 53.47
C VAL A 239 2.18 -42.72 54.58
N ALA A 240 1.00 -43.10 55.08
CA ALA A 240 0.84 -44.29 55.90
C ALA A 240 0.99 -45.52 54.99
N THR A 241 2.16 -46.16 55.06
CA THR A 241 2.42 -47.47 54.45
C THR A 241 1.73 -48.55 55.27
N ALA A 242 0.42 -48.71 55.06
CA ALA A 242 -0.28 -49.93 55.45
C ALA A 242 0.12 -51.04 54.47
N ALA A 243 1.04 -51.90 54.89
CA ALA A 243 1.39 -53.14 54.20
C ALA A 243 0.21 -54.12 54.29
N VAL A 244 -0.77 -53.94 53.41
CA VAL A 244 -1.81 -54.95 53.18
C VAL A 244 -1.17 -56.04 52.34
N ALA A 245 -1.04 -57.24 52.93
CA ALA A 245 -0.65 -58.44 52.20
C ALA A 245 -1.73 -58.75 51.16
N VAL A 246 -1.56 -58.19 49.96
CA VAL A 246 -2.40 -58.47 48.81
C VAL A 246 -2.11 -59.92 48.38
N PRO A 247 -3.11 -60.82 48.33
CA PRO A 247 -2.89 -62.17 47.85
C PRO A 247 -2.33 -62.10 46.42
N ALA A 248 -1.34 -62.94 46.10
CA ALA A 248 -0.60 -62.89 44.83
C ALA A 248 -1.48 -62.92 43.55
N ALA A 249 -2.75 -63.32 43.66
CA ALA A 249 -3.73 -63.20 42.58
C ALA A 249 -4.19 -61.74 42.31
N ALA A 250 -4.34 -60.92 43.35
CA ALA A 250 -4.79 -59.54 43.21
C ALA A 250 -3.69 -58.59 42.67
N SER A 251 -2.40 -58.94 42.83
CA SER A 251 -1.31 -58.17 42.22
C SER A 251 -1.28 -58.27 40.70
N VAL A 252 -1.68 -59.41 40.13
CA VAL A 252 -1.73 -59.58 38.66
C VAL A 252 -2.84 -58.72 38.07
N ILE A 253 -4.01 -58.71 38.70
CA ILE A 253 -5.16 -57.89 38.26
C ILE A 253 -4.79 -56.40 38.26
N VAL A 254 -4.11 -55.91 39.31
CA VAL A 254 -3.70 -54.50 39.40
C VAL A 254 -2.70 -54.14 38.28
N VAL A 255 -1.77 -55.03 37.94
CA VAL A 255 -0.81 -54.80 36.84
C VAL A 255 -1.53 -54.77 35.49
N VAL A 256 -2.46 -55.70 35.24
CA VAL A 256 -3.24 -55.74 33.99
C VAL A 256 -4.08 -54.46 33.85
N VAL A 257 -4.79 -54.06 34.90
CA VAL A 257 -5.58 -52.81 34.89
C VAL A 257 -4.69 -51.60 34.65
N ALA A 258 -3.51 -51.53 35.29
CA ALA A 258 -2.56 -50.44 35.06
C ALA A 258 -2.08 -50.38 33.59
N VAL A 259 -1.77 -51.53 32.98
CA VAL A 259 -1.38 -51.61 31.57
C VAL A 259 -2.52 -51.17 30.65
N VAL A 260 -3.76 -51.62 30.90
CA VAL A 260 -4.93 -51.21 30.12
C VAL A 260 -5.14 -49.69 30.22
N VAL A 261 -5.03 -49.12 31.41
CA VAL A 261 -5.14 -47.65 31.60
C VAL A 261 -4.06 -46.91 30.82
N VAL A 262 -2.81 -47.37 30.85
CA VAL A 262 -1.71 -46.76 30.08
C VAL A 262 -2.00 -46.83 28.58
N VAL A 263 -2.46 -47.98 28.07
CA VAL A 263 -2.82 -48.15 26.65
C VAL A 263 -3.94 -47.19 26.25
N VAL A 264 -5.00 -47.08 27.06
CA VAL A 264 -6.11 -46.14 26.81
C VAL A 264 -5.63 -44.69 26.78
N VAL A 265 -4.75 -44.30 27.70
CA VAL A 265 -4.16 -42.95 27.73
C VAL A 265 -3.33 -42.69 26.48
N VAL A 266 -2.51 -43.65 26.05
CA VAL A 266 -1.71 -43.53 24.81
C VAL A 266 -2.62 -43.36 23.59
N ILE A 267 -3.68 -44.17 23.48
CA ILE A 267 -4.65 -44.05 22.39
C ILE A 267 -5.32 -42.67 22.42
N ALA A 268 -5.74 -42.19 23.60
CA ALA A 268 -6.34 -40.87 23.74
C ALA A 268 -5.39 -39.74 23.29
N VAL A 269 -4.11 -39.81 23.67
CA VAL A 269 -3.09 -38.84 23.23
C VAL A 269 -2.90 -38.89 21.72
N VAL A 270 -2.81 -40.07 21.11
CA VAL A 270 -2.69 -40.23 19.65
C VAL A 270 -3.90 -39.62 18.94
N VAL A 271 -5.12 -39.87 19.42
CA VAL A 271 -6.34 -39.27 18.85
C VAL A 271 -6.30 -37.75 18.94
N VAL A 272 -5.91 -37.17 20.09
CA VAL A 272 -5.78 -35.72 20.26
C VAL A 272 -4.76 -35.15 19.27
N VAL A 273 -3.59 -35.77 19.12
CA VAL A 273 -2.57 -35.33 18.16
C VAL A 273 -3.10 -35.36 16.74
N VAL A 274 -3.80 -36.44 16.33
CA VAL A 274 -4.42 -36.54 15.01
C VAL A 274 -5.44 -35.43 14.79
N VAL A 275 -6.31 -35.15 15.76
CA VAL A 275 -7.30 -34.06 15.67
C VAL A 275 -6.61 -32.71 15.50
N VAL A 276 -5.56 -32.43 16.28
CA VAL A 276 -4.79 -31.18 16.16
C VAL A 276 -4.17 -31.05 14.77
N VAL A 277 -3.55 -32.11 14.25
CA VAL A 277 -2.97 -32.12 12.89
C VAL A 277 -4.04 -31.83 11.84
N VAL A 278 -5.22 -32.47 11.93
CA VAL A 278 -6.34 -32.22 11.01
C VAL A 278 -6.79 -30.77 11.07
N VAL A 279 -6.95 -30.20 12.27
CA VAL A 279 -7.34 -28.79 12.43
C VAL A 279 -6.32 -27.85 11.80
N VAL A 280 -5.02 -28.08 12.03
CA VAL A 280 -3.94 -27.28 11.42
C VAL A 280 -3.99 -27.35 9.90
N VAL A 281 -4.16 -28.55 9.33
CA VAL A 281 -4.29 -28.72 7.87
C VAL A 281 -5.50 -27.94 7.33
N VAL A 282 -6.66 -28.03 7.99
CA VAL A 282 -7.86 -27.26 7.58
C VAL A 282 -7.61 -25.76 7.62
N VAL A 283 -6.98 -25.24 8.67
CA VAL A 283 -6.64 -23.81 8.78
C VAL A 283 -5.72 -23.37 7.64
N VAL A 284 -4.67 -24.16 7.34
CA VAL A 284 -3.75 -23.86 6.22
C VAL A 284 -4.49 -23.82 4.89
N VAL A 285 -5.39 -24.76 4.64
CA VAL A 285 -6.20 -24.78 3.41
C VAL A 285 -7.09 -23.55 3.32
N VAL A 286 -7.76 -23.15 4.40
CA VAL A 286 -8.61 -21.94 4.43
C VAL A 286 -7.78 -20.69 4.12
N VAL A 287 -6.60 -20.53 4.74
CA VAL A 287 -5.71 -19.38 4.49
C VAL A 287 -5.27 -19.33 3.03
N VAL A 288 -4.88 -20.46 2.44
CA VAL A 288 -4.50 -20.55 1.02
C VAL A 288 -5.66 -20.17 0.12
N VAL A 289 -6.86 -20.70 0.35
CA VAL A 289 -8.06 -20.40 -0.45
C VAL A 289 -8.42 -18.91 -0.36
N VAL A 290 -8.40 -18.33 0.84
CA VAL A 290 -8.67 -16.89 1.03
C VAL A 290 -7.61 -16.05 0.33
N GLY A 291 -6.33 -16.41 0.41
CA GLY A 291 -5.24 -15.72 -0.28
C GLY A 291 -5.38 -15.74 -1.81
N VAL A 292 -5.73 -16.91 -2.37
CA VAL A 292 -6.01 -17.06 -3.81
C VAL A 292 -7.23 -16.24 -4.21
N LEU A 293 -8.31 -16.29 -3.44
CA LEU A 293 -9.52 -15.53 -3.71
C LEU A 293 -9.26 -14.02 -3.67
N HIS A 294 -8.52 -13.53 -2.67
CA HIS A 294 -8.12 -12.13 -2.58
C HIS A 294 -7.29 -11.71 -3.80
N THR A 295 -6.33 -12.54 -4.20
CA THR A 295 -5.51 -12.30 -5.41
C THR A 295 -6.38 -12.24 -6.66
N LEU A 296 -7.34 -13.15 -6.84
CA LEU A 296 -8.30 -13.13 -7.93
C LEU A 296 -9.19 -11.88 -7.92
N ILE A 297 -9.63 -11.41 -6.75
CA ILE A 297 -10.40 -10.16 -6.61
C ILE A 297 -9.55 -8.96 -7.04
N LEU A 298 -8.27 -8.92 -6.67
CA LEU A 298 -7.36 -7.86 -7.10
C LEU A 298 -7.13 -7.87 -8.62
N LEU A 299 -6.96 -9.07 -9.20
CA LEU A 299 -6.81 -9.24 -10.65
C LEU A 299 -8.08 -8.84 -11.41
N THR A 300 -9.26 -9.24 -10.94
CA THR A 300 -10.54 -8.86 -11.56
C THR A 300 -10.83 -7.37 -11.43
N ARG A 301 -10.41 -6.71 -10.35
CA ARG A 301 -10.47 -5.24 -10.22
C ARG A 301 -9.54 -4.53 -11.19
N LYS A 302 -8.32 -5.03 -11.42
CA LYS A 302 -7.40 -4.50 -12.43
C LYS A 302 -7.95 -4.66 -13.85
N ARG A 303 -8.60 -5.79 -14.15
CA ARG A 303 -9.23 -6.07 -15.46
C ARG A 303 -10.26 -5.02 -15.89
N LYS A 304 -10.98 -4.39 -14.94
CA LYS A 304 -11.94 -3.32 -15.28
C LYS A 304 -11.28 -2.01 -15.72
N ARG A 305 -9.98 -1.79 -15.47
CA ARG A 305 -9.26 -0.58 -15.91
C ARG A 305 -8.59 -0.70 -17.28
N ILE A 306 -8.39 -1.90 -17.80
CA ILE A 306 -7.61 -2.15 -19.02
C ILE A 306 -8.51 -2.83 -20.05
N LYS A 307 -9.24 -2.03 -20.85
CA LYS A 307 -10.05 -2.53 -21.99
C LYS A 307 -9.32 -2.49 -23.33
N MET A 308 -7.99 -2.30 -23.35
CA MET A 308 -7.22 -2.21 -24.59
C MET A 308 -5.86 -2.88 -24.42
N THR A 309 -5.81 -4.18 -24.73
CA THR A 309 -4.71 -4.91 -25.41
C THR A 309 -4.96 -6.42 -25.27
N ASN A 310 -5.76 -6.97 -26.17
CA ASN A 310 -5.91 -8.42 -26.30
C ASN A 310 -4.66 -8.98 -26.96
N ILE A 311 -3.96 -9.93 -26.31
CA ILE A 311 -3.25 -11.10 -26.87
C ILE A 311 -2.22 -11.65 -25.85
N VAL A 312 -1.59 -10.82 -25.01
CA VAL A 312 -0.58 -11.29 -24.02
C VAL A 312 -1.21 -11.86 -22.73
N GLU A 313 -2.47 -11.53 -22.44
CA GLU A 313 -3.11 -11.85 -21.15
C GLU A 313 -3.57 -13.31 -20.98
N LYS A 314 -3.75 -14.08 -22.08
CA LYS A 314 -4.23 -15.47 -21.98
C LYS A 314 -3.22 -16.39 -21.28
N ASN A 315 -1.93 -16.19 -21.52
CA ASN A 315 -0.88 -17.08 -20.98
C ASN A 315 -0.66 -16.89 -19.46
N CYS A 316 -1.01 -15.72 -18.90
CA CYS A 316 -0.82 -15.44 -17.48
C CYS A 316 -1.95 -16.05 -16.62
N VAL A 317 -3.17 -16.07 -17.14
CA VAL A 317 -4.32 -16.68 -16.44
C VAL A 317 -4.17 -18.20 -16.38
N GLU A 318 -3.68 -18.84 -17.44
CA GLU A 318 -3.43 -20.29 -17.47
C GLU A 318 -2.36 -20.71 -16.44
N GLY A 319 -1.31 -19.91 -16.25
CA GLY A 319 -0.29 -20.17 -15.23
C GLY A 319 -0.83 -20.13 -13.80
N VAL A 320 -1.68 -19.16 -13.47
CA VAL A 320 -2.29 -19.06 -12.13
C VAL A 320 -3.26 -20.22 -11.88
N VAL A 321 -4.06 -20.59 -12.88
CA VAL A 321 -4.97 -21.74 -12.78
C VAL A 321 -4.19 -23.03 -12.55
N LEU A 322 -3.08 -23.24 -13.27
CA LEU A 322 -2.23 -24.41 -13.09
C LEU A 322 -1.67 -24.49 -11.66
N VAL A 323 -1.16 -23.39 -11.12
CA VAL A 323 -0.61 -23.35 -9.74
C VAL A 323 -1.70 -23.68 -8.72
N VAL A 324 -2.90 -23.13 -8.87
CA VAL A 324 -4.03 -23.42 -7.97
C VAL A 324 -4.41 -24.91 -8.04
N VAL A 325 -4.49 -25.49 -9.24
CA VAL A 325 -4.81 -26.92 -9.42
C VAL A 325 -3.74 -27.79 -8.76
N VAL A 326 -2.46 -27.49 -8.94
CA VAL A 326 -1.37 -28.25 -8.32
C VAL A 326 -1.45 -28.19 -6.80
N VAL A 327 -1.68 -27.00 -6.22
CA VAL A 327 -1.80 -26.85 -4.76
C VAL A 327 -2.99 -27.64 -4.22
N VAL A 328 -4.15 -27.59 -4.89
CA VAL A 328 -5.33 -28.37 -4.48
C VAL A 328 -5.06 -29.87 -4.53
N VAL A 329 -4.41 -30.36 -5.60
CA VAL A 329 -4.07 -31.79 -5.73
C VAL A 329 -3.13 -32.23 -4.61
N VAL A 330 -2.08 -31.45 -4.31
CA VAL A 330 -1.14 -31.78 -3.23
C VAL A 330 -1.85 -31.85 -1.87
N VAL A 331 -2.74 -30.89 -1.58
CA VAL A 331 -3.53 -30.89 -0.35
C VAL A 331 -4.40 -32.14 -0.25
N VAL A 332 -5.11 -32.51 -1.32
CA VAL A 332 -5.97 -33.69 -1.35
C VAL A 332 -5.16 -34.96 -1.11
N VAL A 333 -3.98 -35.10 -1.74
CA VAL A 333 -3.10 -36.26 -1.53
C VAL A 333 -2.64 -36.36 -0.07
N VAL A 334 -2.24 -35.24 0.54
CA VAL A 334 -1.82 -35.23 1.95
C VAL A 334 -2.96 -35.66 2.86
N VAL A 335 -4.18 -35.15 2.64
CA VAL A 335 -5.37 -35.54 3.43
C VAL A 335 -5.65 -37.03 3.30
N VAL A 336 -5.61 -37.58 2.08
CA VAL A 336 -5.83 -39.02 1.85
C VAL A 336 -4.79 -39.86 2.58
N VAL A 337 -3.50 -39.48 2.52
CA VAL A 337 -2.44 -40.21 3.22
C VAL A 337 -2.67 -40.19 4.74
N VAL A 338 -3.02 -39.04 5.31
CA VAL A 338 -3.31 -38.93 6.76
C VAL A 338 -4.49 -39.83 7.14
N VAL A 339 -5.58 -39.82 6.36
CA VAL A 339 -6.75 -40.68 6.62
C VAL A 339 -6.37 -42.17 6.56
N VAL A 340 -5.59 -42.58 5.56
CA VAL A 340 -5.14 -43.99 5.44
C VAL A 340 -4.29 -44.39 6.65
N VAL A 341 -3.36 -43.55 7.08
CA VAL A 341 -2.53 -43.83 8.27
C VAL A 341 -3.40 -43.98 9.52
N VAL A 342 -4.38 -43.10 9.71
CA VAL A 342 -5.31 -43.18 10.86
C VAL A 342 -6.10 -44.49 10.81
N VAL A 343 -6.64 -44.87 9.66
CA VAL A 343 -7.40 -46.12 9.50
C VAL A 343 -6.53 -47.34 9.83
N VAL A 344 -5.29 -47.38 9.35
CA VAL A 344 -4.35 -48.47 9.64
C VAL A 344 -4.02 -48.55 11.13
N VAL A 345 -3.77 -47.42 11.78
CA VAL A 345 -3.49 -47.38 13.23
C VAL A 345 -4.71 -47.85 14.04
N VAL A 346 -5.91 -47.43 13.67
CA VAL A 346 -7.14 -47.86 14.34
C VAL A 346 -7.38 -49.36 14.14
N ALA A 347 -7.20 -49.88 12.92
CA ALA A 347 -7.35 -51.30 12.64
C ALA A 347 -6.35 -52.15 13.46
N ALA A 348 -5.08 -51.73 13.52
CA ALA A 348 -4.08 -52.40 14.32
C ALA A 348 -4.44 -52.38 15.83
N ALA A 349 -4.98 -51.27 16.32
CA ALA A 349 -5.44 -51.16 17.71
C ALA A 349 -6.64 -52.09 18.00
N THR A 350 -7.58 -52.24 17.07
CA THR A 350 -8.72 -53.16 17.22
C THR A 350 -8.29 -54.62 17.21
N ASP A 351 -7.33 -54.99 16.37
CA ASP A 351 -6.82 -56.38 16.33
C ASP A 351 -6.14 -56.75 17.66
N VAL A 352 -5.36 -55.83 18.24
CA VAL A 352 -4.76 -56.03 19.57
C VAL A 352 -5.82 -56.15 20.66
N ALA A 353 -6.87 -55.33 20.63
CA ALA A 353 -7.96 -55.41 21.59
C ALA A 353 -8.72 -56.74 21.51
N VAL A 354 -8.95 -57.27 20.31
CA VAL A 354 -9.61 -58.58 20.10
C VAL A 354 -8.73 -59.73 20.62
N VAL A 355 -7.41 -59.67 20.41
CA VAL A 355 -6.49 -60.67 20.96
C VAL A 355 -6.49 -60.66 22.49
N ILE A 356 -6.49 -59.47 23.10
CA ILE A 356 -6.56 -59.33 24.56
C ILE A 356 -7.89 -59.89 25.09
N TRP A 357 -9.02 -59.60 24.44
CA TRP A 357 -10.34 -60.09 24.85
C TRP A 357 -10.46 -61.62 24.79
N ASN A 358 -9.80 -62.29 23.84
CA ASN A 358 -9.83 -63.75 23.72
C ASN A 358 -8.87 -64.48 24.68
N LEU A 359 -8.01 -63.75 25.40
CA LEU A 359 -7.07 -64.31 26.38
C LEU A 359 -7.64 -64.31 27.82
N GLU A 360 -8.75 -63.61 28.05
CA GLU A 360 -9.61 -63.74 29.24
C GLU A 360 -10.65 -64.84 29.05
#